data_AF-A0A1T4Y214-F1
#
_entry.id   AF-A0A1T4Y214-F1
#
_cell.length_a   1.000
_cell.length_b   1.000
_cell.length_c   1.000
_cell.angle_alpha   90.00
_cell.angle_beta   90.00
_cell.angle_gamma   90.00
#
_symmetry.space_group_name_H-M   'P 1'
#
loop_
_entity.id
_entity.type
_entity.pdbx_description
1 polymer ?
#
loop_
_entity_poly.entity_id
_entity_poly.type
_entity_poly.pdbx_seq_one_letter_code
_entity_poly.pdbx_strand_id
1 'polypeptide(L)'
;MNGTKSTEIIICFDESGKQKQDPIQLMGAVSIPSIVYNHPNHADIHALNDKYKFHWTSYGGYSKDREGIELLFELLEPLVPYIQINIIHYSRNKLDSQAGLFTSAYSSKQKILSDMIYTKLPERIFYGLLRGYGEQNQLHAKIFIEDATEYRSKHLDVHVKDTLNIHSLYRGEYFVITECHYRSKGKEIGVELIDLLLGMVGLILDNPVAPGTKKKAKIALVLKLLKNDKLQPLINRLRLFQLNHSNQLVEVDFNYSIKLFINRNFNDYLKI
;
A
#
# COMPACT_ATOMS: atom_id res chain seq x y z
N MET A 1 27.96 -25.58 13.21
CA MET A 1 27.58 -24.22 12.79
C MET A 1 26.40 -24.36 11.84
N ASN A 2 25.17 -24.17 12.32
CA ASN A 2 23.99 -24.19 11.46
C ASN A 2 23.93 -22.83 10.76
N GLY A 3 24.04 -22.83 9.42
CA GLY A 3 24.01 -21.59 8.65
C GLY A 3 22.66 -20.91 8.76
N THR A 4 22.63 -19.71 9.33
CA THR A 4 21.45 -18.84 9.30
C THR A 4 21.05 -18.59 7.85
N LYS A 5 19.81 -18.93 7.48
CA LYS A 5 19.29 -18.63 6.15
C LYS A 5 18.82 -17.18 6.13
N SER A 6 19.47 -16.35 5.32
CA SER A 6 18.98 -15.01 5.02
C SER A 6 18.00 -15.06 3.84
N THR A 7 16.89 -14.34 3.96
CA THR A 7 15.94 -14.11 2.88
C THR A 7 15.91 -12.63 2.58
N GLU A 8 16.05 -12.26 1.32
CA GLU A 8 15.87 -10.88 0.89
C GLU A 8 14.43 -10.63 0.45
N ILE A 9 13.87 -9.50 0.87
CA ILE A 9 12.57 -9.00 0.41
C ILE A 9 12.68 -7.58 -0.11
N ILE A 10 11.77 -7.25 -1.03
CA ILE A 10 11.50 -5.90 -1.50
C ILE A 10 10.17 -5.45 -0.90
N ILE A 11 10.12 -4.21 -0.42
CA ILE A 11 8.92 -3.56 0.07
C ILE A 11 8.69 -2.29 -0.74
N CYS A 12 7.51 -2.15 -1.35
CA CYS A 12 7.12 -0.94 -2.07
C CYS A 12 5.99 -0.22 -1.33
N PHE A 13 6.04 1.10 -1.23
CA PHE A 13 5.13 1.91 -0.41
C PHE A 13 4.63 3.16 -1.12
N ASP A 14 3.35 3.47 -0.91
CA ASP A 14 2.70 4.70 -1.38
C ASP A 14 1.49 5.08 -0.48
N GLU A 15 0.86 6.22 -0.79
CA GLU A 15 -0.35 6.73 -0.15
C GLU A 15 -1.43 7.15 -1.16
N SER A 16 -2.69 7.07 -0.73
CA SER A 16 -3.85 7.54 -1.50
C SER A 16 -4.78 8.37 -0.62
N GLY A 17 -5.40 9.41 -1.19
CA GLY A 17 -6.30 10.30 -0.45
C GLY A 17 -5.58 11.30 0.47
N LYS A 18 -4.66 12.10 -0.08
CA LYS A 18 -3.82 13.03 0.70
C LYS A 18 -4.59 14.22 1.28
N GLN A 19 -5.70 14.60 0.66
CA GLN A 19 -6.40 15.84 0.97
C GLN A 19 -7.37 15.66 2.13
N LYS A 20 -7.62 16.74 2.88
CA LYS A 20 -8.49 16.71 4.08
C LYS A 20 -9.95 16.38 3.74
N GLN A 21 -10.37 16.73 2.53
CA GLN A 21 -11.69 16.45 1.97
C GLN A 21 -11.81 15.06 1.34
N ASP A 22 -10.71 14.32 1.20
CA ASP A 22 -10.78 12.99 0.62
C ASP A 22 -11.55 12.07 1.58
N PRO A 23 -12.57 11.34 1.10
CA PRO A 23 -13.43 10.55 1.96
C PRO A 23 -12.70 9.39 2.62
N ILE A 24 -11.65 8.89 1.96
CA ILE A 24 -10.84 7.75 2.39
C ILE A 24 -9.37 8.12 2.23
N GLN A 25 -8.57 7.89 3.27
CA GLN A 25 -7.14 8.19 3.30
C GLN A 25 -6.36 6.94 3.71
N LEU A 26 -5.51 6.48 2.81
CA LEU A 26 -4.81 5.21 2.93
C LEU A 26 -3.30 5.43 2.79
N MET A 27 -2.53 4.65 3.54
CA MET A 27 -1.13 4.38 3.28
C MET A 27 -0.95 2.89 3.25
N GLY A 28 -0.09 2.38 2.38
CA GLY A 28 0.13 0.94 2.33
C GLY A 28 1.47 0.56 1.74
N ALA A 29 1.85 -0.67 2.02
CA ALA A 29 3.01 -1.29 1.41
C ALA A 29 2.71 -2.73 0.99
N VAL A 30 3.41 -3.16 -0.04
CA VAL A 30 3.45 -4.53 -0.53
C VAL A 30 4.86 -5.08 -0.33
N SER A 31 5.00 -6.29 0.22
CA SER A 31 6.28 -7.01 0.32
C SER A 31 6.28 -8.25 -0.57
N ILE A 32 7.44 -8.51 -1.20
CA ILE A 32 7.66 -9.66 -2.11
C ILE A 32 9.11 -10.15 -1.91
N PRO A 33 9.38 -11.46 -1.78
CA PRO A 33 10.73 -12.00 -1.79
C PRO A 33 11.49 -11.61 -3.06
N SER A 34 12.71 -11.08 -2.89
CA SER A 34 13.52 -10.55 -3.99
C SER A 34 13.80 -11.59 -5.07
N ILE A 35 14.00 -12.85 -4.67
CA ILE A 35 14.25 -13.96 -5.60
C ILE A 35 13.04 -14.27 -6.49
N VAL A 36 11.83 -14.08 -5.95
CA VAL A 36 10.57 -14.23 -6.71
C VAL A 36 10.38 -12.99 -7.57
N TYR A 37 10.48 -11.80 -6.98
CA TYR A 37 10.24 -10.54 -7.69
C TYR A 37 11.13 -10.34 -8.92
N ASN A 38 12.41 -10.68 -8.81
CA ASN A 38 13.40 -10.50 -9.87
C ASN A 38 13.64 -11.76 -10.71
N HIS A 39 12.82 -12.80 -10.55
CA HIS A 39 13.02 -14.04 -11.30
C HIS A 39 12.85 -13.78 -12.82
N PRO A 40 13.69 -14.35 -13.70
CA PRO A 40 13.59 -14.13 -15.14
C PRO A 40 12.22 -14.44 -15.76
N ASN A 41 11.51 -15.46 -15.24
CA ASN A 41 10.15 -15.80 -15.68
C ASN A 41 9.10 -14.71 -15.37
N HIS A 42 9.48 -13.69 -14.60
CA HIS A 42 8.63 -12.57 -14.23
C HIS A 42 9.18 -11.25 -14.79
N ALA A 43 10.19 -11.29 -15.67
CA ALA A 43 10.78 -10.08 -16.26
C ALA A 43 9.76 -9.18 -16.96
N ASP A 44 8.71 -9.77 -17.57
CA ASP A 44 7.67 -9.05 -18.29
C ASP A 44 6.87 -8.09 -17.40
N ILE A 45 6.75 -8.36 -16.10
CA ILE A 45 6.05 -7.46 -15.18
C ILE A 45 6.77 -6.11 -15.07
N HIS A 46 8.11 -6.13 -15.04
CA HIS A 46 8.95 -4.94 -14.90
C HIS A 46 8.94 -4.11 -16.17
N ALA A 47 8.88 -4.77 -17.34
CA ALA A 47 8.80 -4.13 -18.64
C ALA A 47 7.47 -3.41 -18.90
N LEU A 48 6.44 -3.62 -18.06
CA LEU A 48 5.15 -2.91 -18.21
C LEU A 48 5.28 -1.40 -18.04
N ASN A 49 6.21 -0.93 -17.20
CA ASN A 49 6.45 0.49 -16.98
C ASN A 49 6.96 1.22 -18.23
N ASP A 50 7.58 0.50 -19.17
CA ASP A 50 8.02 1.07 -20.45
C ASP A 50 6.85 1.27 -21.43
N LYS A 51 5.76 0.50 -21.25
CA LYS A 51 4.62 0.45 -22.18
C LYS A 51 3.40 1.21 -21.68
N TYR A 52 3.17 1.18 -20.37
CA TYR A 52 1.98 1.71 -19.71
C TYR A 52 2.38 2.68 -18.59
N LYS A 53 1.53 3.69 -18.38
CA LYS A 53 1.67 4.62 -17.26
C LYS A 53 0.58 4.31 -16.25
N PHE A 54 0.97 3.73 -15.13
CA PHE A 54 0.03 3.44 -14.05
C PHE A 54 -0.15 4.70 -13.22
N HIS A 55 -1.39 5.14 -13.05
CA HIS A 55 -1.71 6.16 -12.07
C HIS A 55 -3.21 6.10 -11.76
N TRP A 56 -3.55 5.62 -10.58
CA TRP A 56 -4.96 5.42 -10.25
C TRP A 56 -5.75 6.71 -10.33
N THR A 57 -5.19 7.82 -9.84
CA THR A 57 -5.89 9.11 -9.81
C THR A 57 -6.21 9.62 -11.21
N SER A 58 -5.38 9.38 -12.24
CA SER A 58 -5.69 9.80 -13.61
C SER A 58 -6.63 8.84 -14.35
N TYR A 59 -6.64 7.54 -14.03
CA TYR A 59 -7.44 6.55 -14.74
C TYR A 59 -8.92 6.97 -14.87
N GLY A 60 -9.37 7.07 -16.13
CA GLY A 60 -10.72 7.51 -16.50
C GLY A 60 -11.46 6.60 -17.47
N GLY A 61 -10.99 5.36 -17.66
CA GLY A 61 -11.60 4.39 -18.57
C GLY A 61 -10.99 4.35 -19.97
N TYR A 62 -9.83 4.98 -20.19
CA TYR A 62 -9.11 4.86 -21.44
C TYR A 62 -8.68 3.40 -21.66
N SER A 63 -8.87 2.89 -22.88
CA SER A 63 -8.69 1.47 -23.20
C SER A 63 -7.27 0.99 -22.93
N LYS A 64 -6.26 1.77 -23.29
CA LYS A 64 -4.85 1.42 -23.08
C LYS A 64 -4.48 1.33 -21.59
N ASP A 65 -4.98 2.26 -20.78
CA ASP A 65 -4.72 2.23 -19.33
C ASP A 65 -5.37 1.01 -18.70
N ARG A 66 -6.60 0.71 -19.12
CA ARG A 66 -7.34 -0.48 -18.67
C ARG A 66 -6.60 -1.76 -19.04
N GLU A 67 -6.16 -1.88 -20.29
CA GLU A 67 -5.38 -3.02 -20.79
C GLU A 67 -4.09 -3.21 -19.99
N GLY A 68 -3.35 -2.13 -19.73
CA GLY A 68 -2.14 -2.18 -18.91
C GLY A 68 -2.41 -2.69 -17.49
N ILE A 69 -3.48 -2.21 -16.85
CA ILE A 69 -3.86 -2.65 -15.49
C ILE A 69 -4.29 -4.12 -15.52
N GLU A 70 -5.11 -4.54 -16.47
CA GLU A 70 -5.54 -5.94 -16.60
C GLU A 70 -4.34 -6.88 -16.82
N LEU A 71 -3.41 -6.50 -17.69
CA LEU A 71 -2.19 -7.26 -17.95
C LEU A 71 -1.26 -7.32 -16.73
N LEU A 72 -1.13 -6.21 -15.98
CA LEU A 72 -0.38 -6.20 -14.71
C LEU A 72 -0.93 -7.23 -13.72
N PHE A 73 -2.24 -7.25 -13.52
CA PHE A 73 -2.89 -8.19 -12.59
C PHE A 73 -2.82 -9.64 -13.10
N GLU A 74 -2.80 -9.86 -14.41
CA GLU A 74 -2.55 -11.18 -14.99
C GLU A 74 -1.12 -11.67 -14.73
N LEU A 75 -0.11 -10.84 -15.01
CA LEU A 75 1.30 -11.19 -14.79
C LEU A 75 1.67 -11.31 -13.31
N LEU A 76 0.92 -10.67 -12.42
CA LEU A 76 1.10 -10.77 -10.97
C LEU A 76 0.63 -12.10 -10.38
N GLU A 77 -0.29 -12.80 -11.02
CA GLU A 77 -0.92 -14.03 -10.52
C GLU A 77 0.10 -15.05 -9.94
N PRO A 78 1.20 -15.42 -10.63
CA PRO A 78 2.19 -16.34 -10.08
C PRO A 78 2.95 -15.81 -8.85
N LEU A 79 3.00 -14.49 -8.64
CA LEU A 79 3.69 -13.87 -7.50
C LEU A 79 2.79 -13.80 -6.27
N VAL A 80 1.46 -13.75 -6.44
CA VAL A 80 0.48 -13.55 -5.34
C VAL A 80 0.70 -14.45 -4.12
N PRO A 81 1.06 -15.74 -4.24
CA PRO A 81 1.31 -16.58 -3.06
C PRO A 81 2.42 -16.06 -2.13
N TYR A 82 3.33 -15.25 -2.64
CA TYR A 82 4.50 -14.72 -1.93
C TYR A 82 4.34 -13.26 -1.50
N ILE A 83 3.19 -12.66 -1.83
CA ILE A 83 2.91 -11.25 -1.52
C ILE A 83 2.29 -11.13 -0.13
N GLN A 84 2.70 -10.10 0.62
CA GLN A 84 1.97 -9.60 1.78
C GLN A 84 1.68 -8.11 1.61
N ILE A 85 0.49 -7.67 2.02
CA ILE A 85 0.09 -6.27 1.89
C ILE A 85 -0.43 -5.77 3.24
N ASN A 86 0.09 -4.64 3.70
CA ASN A 86 -0.42 -3.94 4.87
C ASN A 86 -0.92 -2.56 4.45
N ILE A 87 -2.16 -2.22 4.81
CA ILE A 87 -2.75 -0.90 4.57
C ILE A 87 -3.27 -0.32 5.88
N ILE A 88 -3.01 0.96 6.12
CA ILE A 88 -3.64 1.73 7.19
C ILE A 88 -4.63 2.71 6.57
N HIS A 89 -5.88 2.61 6.99
CA HIS A 89 -6.90 3.63 6.83
C HIS A 89 -6.92 4.56 8.05
N TYR A 90 -6.76 5.85 7.81
CA TYR A 90 -6.78 6.89 8.85
C TYR A 90 -7.65 8.08 8.45
N SER A 91 -7.92 8.97 9.41
CA SER A 91 -8.66 10.22 9.16
C SER A 91 -7.87 11.42 9.65
N ARG A 92 -7.35 12.20 8.71
CA ARG A 92 -6.64 13.45 8.96
C ARG A 92 -7.50 14.46 9.70
N ASN A 93 -8.81 14.50 9.43
CA ASN A 93 -9.77 15.32 10.18
C ASN A 93 -9.76 14.97 11.68
N LYS A 94 -9.82 13.67 12.00
CA LYS A 94 -9.79 13.18 13.39
C LYS A 94 -8.43 13.40 14.04
N LEU A 95 -7.34 13.16 13.31
CA LEU A 95 -5.99 13.40 13.84
C LEU A 95 -5.71 14.89 14.07
N ASP A 96 -6.21 15.77 13.21
CA ASP A 96 -6.10 17.24 13.36
C ASP A 96 -6.86 17.76 14.58
N SER A 97 -8.01 17.17 14.92
CA SER A 97 -8.73 17.53 16.14
C SER A 97 -7.98 17.07 17.39
N GLN A 98 -7.41 15.85 17.39
CA GLN A 98 -6.59 15.34 18.49
C GLN A 98 -5.28 16.11 18.66
N ALA A 99 -4.68 16.59 17.56
CA ALA A 99 -3.45 17.38 17.59
C ALA A 99 -3.58 18.69 18.38
N GLY A 100 -4.80 19.16 18.65
CA GLY A 100 -5.08 20.30 19.52
C GLY A 100 -4.50 20.17 20.93
N LEU A 101 -4.38 18.94 21.45
CA LEU A 101 -3.81 18.65 22.77
C LEU A 101 -2.32 19.00 22.88
N PHE A 102 -1.61 19.11 21.76
CA PHE A 102 -0.17 19.34 21.71
C PHE A 102 0.21 20.80 21.46
N THR A 103 -0.77 21.70 21.43
CA THR A 103 -0.57 23.13 21.11
C THR A 103 0.30 23.86 22.12
N SER A 104 0.38 23.39 23.37
CA SER A 104 1.27 23.94 24.39
C SER A 104 2.71 23.47 24.27
N ALA A 105 2.95 22.31 23.66
CA ALA A 105 4.27 21.67 23.57
C ALA A 105 4.93 21.85 22.20
N TYR A 106 4.16 22.21 21.17
CA TYR A 106 4.66 22.37 19.80
C TYR A 106 4.30 23.74 19.25
N SER A 107 5.25 24.37 18.56
CA SER A 107 5.05 25.65 17.87
C SER A 107 3.92 25.61 16.83
N SER A 108 3.60 24.43 16.31
CA SER A 108 2.48 24.19 15.42
C SER A 108 1.94 22.77 15.57
N LYS A 109 0.63 22.65 15.81
CA LYS A 109 -0.05 21.33 15.82
C LYS A 109 0.06 20.61 14.47
N GLN A 110 0.21 21.35 13.37
CA GLN A 110 0.40 20.78 12.04
C GLN A 110 1.73 20.06 11.93
N LYS A 111 2.77 20.49 12.67
CA LYS A 111 4.05 19.81 12.69
C LYS A 111 3.92 18.40 13.27
N ILE A 112 3.36 18.26 14.48
CA ILE A 112 3.21 16.93 15.12
C ILE A 112 2.28 16.01 14.33
N LEU A 113 1.21 16.56 13.75
CA LEU A 113 0.31 15.82 12.86
C LEU A 113 1.05 15.30 11.62
N SER A 114 1.80 16.17 10.95
CA SER A 114 2.61 15.84 9.77
C SER A 114 3.68 14.81 10.11
N ASP A 115 4.40 14.97 11.22
CA ASP A 115 5.41 14.02 11.66
C ASP A 115 4.78 12.65 11.93
N MET A 116 3.64 12.58 12.61
CA MET A 116 2.94 11.32 12.87
C MET A 116 2.51 10.63 11.56
N ILE A 117 1.84 11.35 10.67
CA ILE A 117 1.33 10.79 9.40
C ILE A 117 2.49 10.33 8.52
N TYR A 118 3.50 11.17 8.31
CA TYR A 118 4.54 10.92 7.31
C TYR A 118 5.80 10.27 7.87
N THR A 119 5.83 9.87 9.15
CA THR A 119 6.94 9.06 9.71
C THR A 119 6.44 7.84 10.48
N LYS A 120 5.46 8.00 11.39
CA LYS A 120 4.99 6.92 12.26
C LYS A 120 4.06 5.94 11.56
N LEU A 121 3.15 6.40 10.70
CA LEU A 121 2.30 5.47 9.95
C LEU A 121 3.11 4.60 8.96
N PRO A 122 4.03 5.15 8.15
CA PRO A 122 4.94 4.33 7.33
C PRO A 122 5.73 3.32 8.16
N GLU A 123 6.35 3.75 9.28
CA GLU A 123 7.09 2.85 10.18
C GLU A 123 6.24 1.68 10.65
N ARG A 124 4.99 1.92 11.05
CA ARG A 124 4.05 0.86 11.49
C ARG A 124 3.68 -0.10 10.37
N ILE A 125 3.50 0.39 9.15
CA ILE A 125 3.20 -0.43 7.97
C ILE A 125 4.37 -1.36 7.68
N PHE A 126 5.59 -0.82 7.61
CA PHE A 126 6.81 -1.58 7.36
C PHE A 126 7.08 -2.59 8.47
N TYR A 127 7.05 -2.18 9.73
CA TYR A 127 7.25 -3.10 10.85
C TYR A 127 6.26 -4.27 10.83
N GLY A 128 5.01 -4.01 10.44
CA GLY A 128 4.00 -5.06 10.30
C GLY A 128 4.30 -6.10 9.20
N LEU A 129 5.09 -5.76 8.19
CA LEU A 129 5.54 -6.68 7.13
C LEU A 129 6.85 -7.40 7.48
N LEU A 130 7.62 -6.85 8.43
CA LEU A 130 8.97 -7.29 8.77
C LEU A 130 9.07 -8.15 10.03
N ARG A 131 8.10 -8.04 10.95
CA ARG A 131 8.15 -8.71 12.25
C ARG A 131 7.68 -10.16 12.21
N GLY A 132 8.06 -10.94 13.22
CA GLY A 132 7.58 -12.31 13.42
C GLY A 132 8.38 -13.40 12.70
N TYR A 133 9.54 -13.04 12.13
CA TYR A 133 10.52 -14.01 11.65
C TYR A 133 11.43 -14.42 12.81
N GLY A 134 11.70 -15.72 12.93
CA GLY A 134 12.54 -16.27 13.98
C GLY A 134 14.03 -16.32 13.61
N GLU A 135 14.86 -16.69 14.58
CA GLU A 135 16.34 -16.76 14.45
C GLU A 135 16.84 -17.53 13.22
N GLN A 136 16.10 -18.57 12.83
CA GLN A 136 16.49 -19.43 11.71
C GLN A 136 16.22 -18.80 10.32
N ASN A 137 15.45 -17.72 10.27
CA ASN A 137 15.02 -17.05 9.03
C ASN A 137 15.25 -15.53 9.15
N GLN A 138 16.50 -15.11 8.97
CA GLN A 138 16.83 -13.69 9.00
C GLN A 138 16.32 -13.00 7.74
N LEU A 139 15.68 -11.85 7.89
CA LEU A 139 15.10 -11.07 6.81
C LEU A 139 15.94 -9.85 6.48
N HIS A 140 16.31 -9.66 5.23
CA HIS A 140 16.99 -8.46 4.74
C HIS A 140 16.03 -7.72 3.81
N ALA A 141 15.72 -6.46 4.11
CA ALA A 141 14.70 -5.72 3.40
C ALA A 141 15.27 -4.52 2.66
N LYS A 142 14.87 -4.39 1.39
CA LYS A 142 15.02 -3.17 0.59
C LYS A 142 13.67 -2.49 0.48
N ILE A 143 13.60 -1.21 0.84
CA ILE A 143 12.37 -0.43 0.85
C ILE A 143 12.42 0.61 -0.28
N PHE A 144 11.36 0.65 -1.09
CA PHE A 144 11.14 1.61 -2.15
C PHE A 144 9.89 2.44 -1.84
N ILE A 145 10.08 3.75 -1.70
CA ILE A 145 9.03 4.71 -1.34
C ILE A 145 8.72 5.57 -2.57
N GLU A 146 7.45 5.78 -2.91
CA GLU A 146 7.09 6.75 -3.96
C GLU A 146 7.70 8.12 -3.67
N ASP A 147 8.24 8.75 -4.71
CA ASP A 147 8.94 10.02 -4.59
C ASP A 147 7.98 11.21 -4.40
N ALA A 148 7.71 11.56 -3.15
CA ALA A 148 6.84 12.68 -2.79
C ALA A 148 7.51 13.71 -1.87
N THR A 149 7.14 14.98 -2.04
CA THR A 149 7.67 16.13 -1.28
C THR A 149 7.50 15.95 0.22
N GLU A 150 6.36 15.43 0.67
CA GLU A 150 6.07 15.20 2.08
C GLU A 150 7.08 14.23 2.69
N TYR A 151 7.39 13.13 2.02
CA TYR A 151 8.36 12.14 2.51
C TYR A 151 9.79 12.68 2.48
N ARG A 152 10.18 13.36 1.40
CA ARG A 152 11.50 14.02 1.30
C ARG A 152 11.71 15.04 2.40
N SER A 153 10.71 15.86 2.68
CA SER A 153 10.78 16.89 3.73
C SER A 153 10.98 16.32 5.14
N LYS A 154 10.70 15.02 5.33
CA LYS A 154 10.88 14.29 6.58
C LYS A 154 12.09 13.38 6.59
N HIS A 155 12.85 13.31 5.48
CA HIS A 155 13.91 12.31 5.29
C HIS A 155 13.43 10.90 5.65
N LEU A 156 12.22 10.55 5.18
CA LEU A 156 11.53 9.33 5.56
C LEU A 156 12.39 8.08 5.29
N ASP A 157 13.15 8.07 4.20
CA ASP A 157 14.03 6.98 3.80
C ASP A 157 15.08 6.67 4.88
N VAL A 158 15.79 7.70 5.35
CA VAL A 158 16.77 7.60 6.44
C VAL A 158 16.08 7.26 7.75
N HIS A 159 15.00 7.97 8.08
CA HIS A 159 14.29 7.80 9.35
C HIS A 159 13.75 6.37 9.53
N VAL A 160 13.14 5.80 8.49
CA VAL A 160 12.58 4.45 8.52
C VAL A 160 13.67 3.40 8.65
N LYS A 161 14.76 3.52 7.87
CA LYS A 161 15.88 2.58 7.94
C LYS A 161 16.46 2.52 9.35
N ASP A 162 16.79 3.67 9.93
CA ASP A 162 17.42 3.73 11.25
C ASP A 162 16.46 3.28 12.35
N THR A 163 15.23 3.80 12.34
CA THR A 163 14.23 3.49 13.38
C THR A 163 13.85 2.02 13.37
N LEU A 164 13.65 1.42 12.20
CA LEU A 164 13.28 0.00 12.11
C LEU A 164 14.43 -0.92 12.49
N ASN A 165 15.68 -0.60 12.13
CA ASN A 165 16.84 -1.38 12.58
C ASN A 165 17.02 -1.30 14.10
N ILE A 166 16.85 -0.11 14.69
CA ILE A 166 16.83 0.07 16.16
C ILE A 166 15.68 -0.73 16.77
N HIS A 167 14.48 -0.67 16.20
CA HIS A 167 13.33 -1.46 16.66
C HIS A 167 13.60 -2.96 16.60
N SER A 168 14.24 -3.46 15.52
CA SER A 168 14.59 -4.87 15.40
C SER A 168 15.53 -5.31 16.51
N LEU A 169 16.59 -4.55 16.75
CA LEU A 169 17.56 -4.82 17.82
C LEU A 169 16.89 -4.78 19.20
N TYR A 170 16.10 -3.73 19.48
CA TYR A 170 15.44 -3.56 20.77
C TYR A 170 14.42 -4.66 21.06
N ARG A 171 13.72 -5.18 20.05
CA ARG A 171 12.66 -6.19 20.20
C ARG A 171 13.13 -7.63 20.00
N GLY A 172 14.40 -7.84 19.64
CA GLY A 172 14.92 -9.17 19.30
C GLY A 172 14.28 -9.75 18.04
N GLU A 173 13.88 -8.90 17.09
CA GLU A 173 13.35 -9.32 15.80
C GLU A 173 14.52 -9.61 14.84
N TYR A 174 14.30 -10.53 13.90
CA TYR A 174 15.35 -11.01 13.01
C TYR A 174 15.26 -10.40 11.61
N PHE A 175 15.11 -9.07 11.53
CA PHE A 175 15.16 -8.35 10.26
C PHE A 175 16.20 -7.23 10.25
N VAL A 176 16.66 -6.85 9.06
CA VAL A 176 17.57 -5.72 8.83
C VAL A 176 17.11 -4.97 7.57
N ILE A 177 16.93 -3.67 7.67
CA ILE A 177 16.74 -2.78 6.53
C ILE A 177 18.11 -2.46 5.94
N THR A 178 18.40 -3.02 4.77
CA THR A 178 19.67 -2.83 4.07
C THR A 178 19.66 -1.55 3.24
N GLU A 179 18.55 -1.31 2.53
CA GLU A 179 18.35 -0.17 1.63
C GLU A 179 16.97 0.45 1.85
N CYS A 180 16.89 1.77 1.71
CA CYS A 180 15.63 2.52 1.74
C CYS A 180 15.79 3.74 0.83
N HIS A 181 15.02 3.80 -0.25
CA HIS A 181 15.20 4.82 -1.28
C HIS A 181 13.87 5.30 -1.86
N TYR A 182 13.84 6.56 -2.29
CA TYR A 182 12.76 7.07 -3.11
C TYR A 182 12.85 6.51 -4.53
N ARG A 183 11.69 6.22 -5.13
CA ARG A 183 11.55 5.81 -6.52
C ARG A 183 10.59 6.76 -7.21
N SER A 184 11.04 7.36 -8.31
CA SER A 184 10.18 8.17 -9.16
C SER A 184 9.18 7.29 -9.90
N LYS A 185 8.02 7.86 -10.20
CA LYS A 185 6.97 7.22 -10.98
C LYS A 185 7.47 6.53 -12.26
N GLY A 186 7.00 5.31 -12.49
CA GLY A 186 7.34 4.45 -13.63
C GLY A 186 8.71 3.80 -13.53
N LYS A 187 9.40 3.87 -12.38
CA LYS A 187 10.71 3.22 -12.18
C LYS A 187 10.63 1.89 -11.45
N GLU A 188 9.63 1.70 -10.60
CA GLU A 188 9.49 0.49 -9.78
C GLU A 188 8.05 -0.01 -9.89
N ILE A 189 7.84 -1.17 -10.54
CA ILE A 189 6.47 -1.66 -10.81
C ILE A 189 5.74 -2.00 -9.50
N GLY A 190 6.47 -2.37 -8.45
CA GLY A 190 5.89 -2.61 -7.12
C GLY A 190 5.31 -1.34 -6.48
N VAL A 191 5.88 -0.16 -6.77
CA VAL A 191 5.32 1.13 -6.31
C VAL A 191 4.03 1.46 -7.07
N GLU A 192 4.01 1.21 -8.39
CA GLU A 192 2.79 1.39 -9.18
C GLU A 192 1.68 0.41 -8.79
N LEU A 193 2.04 -0.83 -8.44
CA LEU A 193 1.10 -1.82 -7.92
C LEU A 193 0.41 -1.33 -6.64
N ILE A 194 1.17 -0.80 -5.68
CA ILE A 194 0.58 -0.33 -4.43
C ILE A 194 -0.27 0.94 -4.63
N ASP A 195 0.07 1.88 -5.54
CA ASP A 195 -0.80 3.01 -5.95
C ASP A 195 -2.17 2.49 -6.44
N LEU A 196 -2.15 1.54 -7.39
CA LEU A 196 -3.36 0.94 -7.94
C LEU A 196 -4.19 0.23 -6.86
N LEU A 197 -3.55 -0.59 -6.01
CA LEU A 197 -4.24 -1.31 -4.94
C LEU A 197 -4.85 -0.36 -3.91
N LEU A 198 -4.12 0.66 -3.46
CA LEU A 198 -4.66 1.69 -2.56
C LEU A 198 -5.84 2.40 -3.22
N GLY A 199 -5.74 2.69 -4.51
CA GLY A 199 -6.82 3.25 -5.30
C GLY A 199 -8.08 2.40 -5.35
N MET A 200 -7.94 1.10 -5.61
CA MET A 200 -9.05 0.14 -5.66
C MET A 200 -9.67 -0.08 -4.28
N VAL A 201 -8.84 -0.25 -3.24
CA VAL A 201 -9.28 -0.37 -1.84
C VAL A 201 -10.03 0.89 -1.42
N GLY A 202 -9.47 2.06 -1.72
CA GLY A 202 -10.11 3.34 -1.42
C GLY A 202 -11.48 3.48 -2.10
N LEU A 203 -11.61 3.05 -3.36
CA LEU A 203 -12.90 3.07 -4.08
C LEU A 203 -13.91 2.11 -3.46
N ILE A 204 -13.49 0.91 -3.07
CA ILE A 204 -14.36 -0.09 -2.43
C ILE A 204 -14.85 0.41 -1.06
N LEU A 205 -13.97 1.06 -0.29
CA LEU A 205 -14.33 1.66 1.00
C LEU A 205 -15.25 2.88 0.84
N ASP A 206 -14.96 3.78 -0.11
CA ASP A 206 -15.79 4.96 -0.43
C ASP A 206 -17.20 4.52 -0.89
N ASN A 207 -17.25 3.48 -1.72
CA ASN A 207 -18.48 2.91 -2.30
C ASN A 207 -19.45 4.03 -2.76
N PRO A 208 -19.04 4.95 -3.65
CA PRO A 208 -19.77 6.20 -3.88
C PRO A 208 -21.22 5.99 -4.38
N VAL A 209 -22.15 6.81 -3.89
CA VAL A 209 -23.53 6.88 -4.41
C VAL A 209 -23.56 7.83 -5.61
N ALA A 210 -24.16 7.39 -6.73
CA ALA A 210 -24.24 8.16 -7.97
C ALA A 210 -22.89 8.70 -8.50
N PRO A 211 -21.92 7.83 -8.81
CA PRO A 211 -20.59 8.24 -9.27
C PRO A 211 -20.63 8.95 -10.63
N GLY A 212 -19.78 9.96 -10.82
CA GLY A 212 -19.51 10.55 -12.14
C GLY A 212 -18.79 9.57 -13.09
N THR A 213 -18.68 9.91 -14.38
CA THR A 213 -18.16 9.03 -15.45
C THR A 213 -16.81 8.39 -15.13
N LYS A 214 -15.86 9.17 -14.63
CA LYS A 214 -14.52 8.67 -14.24
C LYS A 214 -14.58 7.63 -13.11
N LYS A 215 -15.40 7.88 -12.08
CA LYS A 215 -15.60 6.91 -10.99
C LYS A 215 -16.35 5.67 -11.48
N LYS A 216 -17.32 5.80 -12.40
CA LYS A 216 -17.99 4.65 -13.04
C LYS A 216 -16.99 3.75 -13.78
N ALA A 217 -16.05 4.32 -14.54
CA ALA A 217 -15.02 3.54 -15.22
C ALA A 217 -14.09 2.78 -14.25
N LYS A 218 -13.75 3.40 -13.11
CA LYS A 218 -13.02 2.74 -12.01
C LYS A 218 -13.80 1.60 -11.39
N ILE A 219 -15.08 1.81 -11.10
CA ILE A 219 -15.97 0.77 -10.56
C ILE A 219 -16.04 -0.41 -11.53
N ALA A 220 -16.27 -0.15 -12.82
CA ALA A 220 -16.33 -1.19 -13.84
C ALA A 220 -15.04 -2.02 -13.91
N LEU A 221 -13.86 -1.38 -13.84
CA LEU A 221 -12.58 -2.09 -13.80
C LEU A 221 -12.44 -2.96 -12.55
N VAL A 222 -12.73 -2.41 -11.36
CA VAL A 222 -12.66 -3.18 -10.10
C VAL A 222 -13.60 -4.38 -10.13
N LEU A 223 -14.85 -4.18 -10.56
CA LEU A 223 -15.83 -5.26 -10.69
C LEU A 223 -15.36 -6.34 -11.69
N LYS A 224 -14.76 -5.94 -12.81
CA LYS A 224 -14.19 -6.89 -13.78
C LYS A 224 -13.04 -7.70 -13.18
N LEU A 225 -12.11 -7.06 -12.48
CA LEU A 225 -11.00 -7.76 -11.83
C LEU A 225 -11.46 -8.69 -10.71
N LEU A 226 -12.52 -8.31 -9.96
CA LEU A 226 -13.14 -9.19 -8.96
C LEU A 226 -13.84 -10.38 -9.62
N LYS A 227 -14.64 -10.14 -10.67
CA LYS A 227 -15.40 -11.17 -11.38
C LYS A 227 -14.50 -12.22 -12.04
N ASN A 228 -13.36 -11.77 -12.58
CA ASN A 228 -12.38 -12.62 -13.25
C ASN A 228 -11.33 -13.21 -12.27
N ASP A 229 -11.55 -13.11 -10.96
CA ASP A 229 -10.65 -13.62 -9.91
C ASP A 229 -9.20 -13.10 -10.00
N LYS A 230 -9.00 -11.90 -10.58
CA LYS A 230 -7.67 -11.27 -10.71
C LYS A 230 -7.32 -10.40 -9.51
N LEU A 231 -8.31 -9.81 -8.84
CA LEU A 231 -8.10 -8.97 -7.65
C LEU A 231 -8.26 -9.73 -6.32
N GLN A 232 -9.18 -10.71 -6.26
CA GLN A 232 -9.49 -11.41 -5.02
C GLN A 232 -8.28 -12.16 -4.41
N PRO A 233 -7.38 -12.81 -5.18
CA PRO A 233 -6.19 -13.44 -4.63
C PRO A 233 -5.27 -12.46 -3.90
N LEU A 234 -5.10 -11.23 -4.42
CA LEU A 234 -4.33 -10.17 -3.77
C LEU A 234 -5.03 -9.64 -2.50
N ILE A 235 -6.34 -9.48 -2.56
CA ILE A 235 -7.16 -9.10 -1.39
C ILE A 235 -7.00 -10.09 -0.25
N ASN A 236 -6.90 -11.39 -0.53
CA ASN A 236 -6.68 -12.41 0.49
C ASN A 236 -5.29 -12.31 1.16
N ARG A 237 -4.34 -11.56 0.56
CA ARG A 237 -3.01 -11.26 1.13
C ARG A 237 -2.96 -9.91 1.86
N LEU A 238 -4.05 -9.14 1.82
CA LEU A 238 -4.14 -7.80 2.36
C LEU A 238 -4.67 -7.79 3.79
N ARG A 239 -3.95 -7.09 4.65
CA ARG A 239 -4.36 -6.75 6.02
C ARG A 239 -4.68 -5.26 6.07
N LEU A 240 -5.95 -4.94 6.29
CA LEU A 240 -6.40 -3.57 6.43
C LEU A 240 -6.52 -3.22 7.91
N PHE A 241 -5.84 -2.16 8.32
CA PHE A 241 -5.90 -1.62 9.67
C PHE A 241 -6.61 -0.28 9.65
N GLN A 242 -7.49 -0.05 10.63
CA GLN A 242 -8.13 1.23 10.84
C GLN A 242 -7.53 1.90 12.07
N LEU A 243 -7.06 3.13 11.92
CA LEU A 243 -6.68 3.97 13.05
C LEU A 243 -7.93 4.66 13.61
N ASN A 244 -8.50 4.03 14.64
CA ASN A 244 -9.75 4.45 15.27
C ASN A 244 -9.54 5.34 16.49
N HIS A 245 -10.65 5.77 17.12
CA HIS A 245 -10.68 6.71 18.25
C HIS A 245 -9.92 6.24 19.50
N SER A 246 -9.67 4.94 19.65
CA SER A 246 -8.86 4.37 20.73
C SER A 246 -7.35 4.57 20.53
N ASN A 247 -6.92 5.23 19.44
CA ASN A 247 -5.53 5.37 19.01
C ASN A 247 -4.79 4.04 18.83
N GLN A 248 -5.54 2.97 18.63
CA GLN A 248 -5.04 1.64 18.29
C GLN A 248 -5.33 1.34 16.82
N LEU A 249 -4.39 0.67 16.17
CA LEU A 249 -4.61 0.09 14.86
C LEU A 249 -5.41 -1.20 15.04
N VAL A 250 -6.65 -1.19 14.58
CA VAL A 250 -7.55 -2.34 14.63
C VAL A 250 -7.61 -2.96 13.23
N GLU A 251 -7.31 -4.24 13.12
CA GLU A 251 -7.48 -4.97 11.86
C GLU A 251 -8.97 -5.12 11.54
N VAL A 252 -9.34 -4.85 10.28
CA VAL A 252 -10.72 -4.94 9.80
C VAL A 252 -10.80 -5.93 8.65
N ASP A 253 -11.85 -6.76 8.65
CA ASP A 253 -12.09 -7.69 7.55
C ASP A 253 -12.64 -6.94 6.33
N PHE A 254 -11.76 -6.76 5.34
CA PHE A 254 -12.07 -6.04 4.11
C PHE A 254 -13.10 -6.75 3.22
N ASN A 255 -13.34 -8.06 3.42
CA ASN A 255 -14.33 -8.80 2.65
C ASN A 255 -15.76 -8.27 2.83
N TYR A 256 -16.08 -7.69 3.99
CA TYR A 256 -17.37 -7.04 4.19
C TYR A 256 -17.54 -5.83 3.27
N SER A 257 -16.51 -5.01 3.11
CA SER A 257 -16.55 -3.85 2.21
C SER A 257 -16.72 -4.27 0.75
N ILE A 258 -16.06 -5.35 0.32
CA ILE A 258 -16.23 -5.91 -1.03
C ILE A 258 -17.66 -6.36 -1.28
N LYS A 259 -18.24 -7.13 -0.35
CA LYS A 259 -19.63 -7.60 -0.46
C LYS A 259 -20.61 -6.43 -0.59
N LEU A 260 -20.43 -5.38 0.22
CA LEU A 260 -21.24 -4.15 0.13
C LEU A 260 -21.03 -3.39 -1.18
N PHE A 261 -19.80 -3.37 -1.69
CA PHE A 261 -19.46 -2.73 -2.96
C PHE A 261 -20.09 -3.47 -4.15
N ILE A 262 -19.99 -4.81 -4.20
CA ILE A 262 -20.64 -5.63 -5.23
C ILE A 262 -22.16 -5.48 -5.14
N ASN A 263 -22.75 -5.56 -3.94
CA ASN A 263 -24.19 -5.42 -3.74
C ASN A 263 -24.71 -4.07 -4.29
N ARG A 264 -23.99 -2.97 -4.03
CA ARG A 264 -24.37 -1.64 -4.54
C ARG A 264 -24.29 -1.55 -6.07
N ASN A 265 -23.39 -2.30 -6.68
CA ASN A 265 -23.14 -2.27 -8.13
C ASN A 265 -23.58 -3.57 -8.82
N PHE A 266 -24.52 -4.32 -8.23
CA PHE A 266 -24.82 -5.69 -8.65
C PHE A 266 -25.31 -5.78 -10.10
N ASN A 267 -26.12 -4.81 -10.53
CA ASN A 267 -26.60 -4.75 -11.92
C ASN A 267 -25.46 -4.58 -12.94
N ASP A 268 -24.41 -3.84 -12.59
CA ASP A 268 -23.24 -3.67 -13.46
C ASP A 268 -22.32 -4.89 -13.37
N TYR A 269 -22.20 -5.50 -12.18
CA TYR A 269 -21.47 -6.75 -11.98
C TYR A 269 -22.02 -7.91 -12.82
N LEU A 270 -23.34 -7.99 -13.03
CA LEU A 270 -23.96 -9.00 -13.89
C LEU A 270 -23.64 -8.81 -15.38
N LYS A 271 -23.41 -7.56 -15.84
CA LYS A 271 -23.22 -7.22 -17.26
C LYS A 271 -21.78 -7.36 -17.75
N ILE A 272 -20.81 -7.32 -16.84
CA ILE A 272 -19.38 -7.49 -17.13
C ILE A 272 -19.09 -8.94 -17.52
#